data_AF-A0A9E6EKH6-F1
#
_entry.id   AF-A0A9E6EKH6-F1
#
_cell.length_a   1.000
_cell.length_b   1.000
_cell.length_c   1.000
_cell.angle_alpha   90.00
_cell.angle_beta   90.00
_cell.angle_gamma   90.00
#
_symmetry.space_group_name_H-M   'P 1'
#
loop_
_entity.id
_entity.type
_entity.pdbx_description
1 polymer ?
#
loop_
_entity_poly.entity_id
_entity_poly.type
_entity_poly.pdbx_seq_one_letter_code
_entity_poly.pdbx_strand_id
1 'polypeptide(L)'
;MTPFSYKCTDCGRTYSRDEVRYLCPECGKSYRPGIPLTGVLEAVFDYDAIATAFNQDRPDWNLFCPVETEFHPPLPVGNTPMARVGS
;
A
#
# COMPACT_ATOMS: atom_id res chain seq x y z
N MET A 1 -10.45 8.98 -0.03
CA MET A 1 -9.13 8.30 0.04
C MET A 1 -8.29 8.95 1.12
N THR A 2 -7.64 8.16 1.96
CA THR A 2 -6.67 8.66 2.95
C THR A 2 -5.43 9.18 2.23
N PRO A 3 -4.96 10.42 2.48
CA PRO A 3 -3.69 10.90 1.96
C PRO A 3 -2.54 9.97 2.34
N PHE A 4 -1.63 9.72 1.41
CA PHE A 4 -0.44 8.90 1.64
C PHE A 4 0.72 9.41 0.79
N SER A 5 1.93 9.00 1.15
CA SER A 5 3.14 9.24 0.36
C SER A 5 3.82 7.91 0.04
N TYR A 6 4.68 7.90 -0.98
CA TYR A 6 5.53 6.74 -1.25
C TYR A 6 6.87 6.91 -0.56
N LYS A 7 7.42 5.84 0.01
CA LYS A 7 8.77 5.81 0.57
C LYS A 7 9.56 4.64 -0.03
N CYS A 8 10.80 4.89 -0.41
CA CYS A 8 11.69 3.83 -0.89
C CYS A 8 12.13 2.92 0.25
N THR A 9 11.97 1.61 0.10
CA THR A 9 12.39 0.62 1.11
C THR A 9 13.91 0.49 1.23
N ASP A 10 14.66 0.89 0.19
CA ASP A 10 16.12 0.74 0.17
C ASP A 10 16.84 2.01 0.66
N CYS A 11 16.37 3.20 0.26
CA CYS A 11 17.06 4.46 0.57
C CYS A 11 16.24 5.45 1.40
N GLY A 12 14.98 5.14 1.70
CA GLY A 12 14.13 5.96 2.57
C GLY A 12 13.62 7.27 1.96
N ARG A 13 13.95 7.60 0.70
CA ARG A 13 13.43 8.81 0.03
C ARG A 13 11.91 8.74 -0.10
N THR A 14 11.27 9.89 0.05
CA THR A 14 9.82 10.05 -0.05
C THR A 14 9.43 10.71 -1.36
N TYR A 15 8.27 10.32 -1.90
CA TYR A 15 7.74 10.81 -3.16
C TYR A 15 6.22 11.02 -3.05
N SER A 16 5.70 12.06 -3.69
CA SER A 16 4.28 12.17 -4.00
C SER A 16 3.89 11.18 -5.11
N ARG A 17 2.59 11.01 -5.33
CA ARG A 17 2.07 10.04 -6.31
C ARG A 17 2.49 10.33 -7.74
N ASP A 18 2.60 11.59 -8.11
CA ASP A 18 2.89 12.00 -9.49
C ASP A 18 4.39 11.98 -9.82
N GLU A 19 5.26 11.85 -8.81
CA GLU A 19 6.72 11.83 -8.98
C GLU A 19 7.26 10.45 -9.36
N VAL A 20 6.47 9.39 -9.18
CA VAL A 20 6.91 8.00 -9.32
C VAL A 20 5.85 7.16 -10.01
N ARG A 21 6.29 6.03 -10.59
CA ARG A 21 5.40 5.11 -11.31
C ARG A 21 5.42 3.70 -10.75
N TYR A 22 6.62 3.14 -10.59
CA TYR A 22 6.79 1.74 -10.17
C TYR A 22 7.90 1.56 -9.13
N LEU A 23 9.05 2.20 -9.33
CA LEU A 23 10.21 2.11 -8.45
C LEU A 23 10.76 3.50 -8.12
N CYS A 24 11.51 3.58 -7.03
CA CYS A 24 12.35 4.72 -6.68
C CYS A 24 13.24 5.11 -7.88
N PRO A 25 13.20 6.37 -8.35
CA PRO A 25 14.01 6.84 -9.47
C PRO A 25 15.51 6.67 -9.26
N GLU A 26 15.99 6.60 -8.02
CA GLU A 26 17.41 6.43 -7.73
C GLU A 26 17.80 4.95 -7.59
N CYS A 27 17.10 4.18 -6.77
CA CYS A 27 17.44 2.78 -6.50
C CYS A 27 16.97 1.81 -7.60
N GLY A 28 15.94 2.17 -8.37
CA GLY A 28 15.47 1.34 -9.48
C GLY A 28 16.45 1.28 -10.65
N LYS A 29 17.35 2.27 -10.79
CA LYS A 29 18.36 2.33 -11.86
C LYS A 29 19.34 1.15 -11.82
N SER A 30 19.55 0.52 -10.66
CA SER A 30 20.46 -0.62 -10.49
C SER A 30 19.80 -1.97 -10.75
N TYR A 31 18.49 -2.01 -11.04
CA TYR A 31 17.80 -3.26 -11.30
C TYR A 31 18.31 -3.94 -12.57
N ARG A 32 18.48 -5.27 -12.50
CA ARG A 32 18.80 -6.13 -13.64
C ARG A 32 17.99 -7.43 -13.56
N PRO A 33 17.61 -8.04 -14.69
CA PRO A 33 16.94 -9.33 -14.66
C PRO A 33 17.74 -10.38 -13.88
N GLY A 34 17.05 -11.22 -13.10
CA GLY A 34 17.67 -12.28 -12.31
C GLY A 34 18.19 -11.86 -10.94
N ILE A 35 17.96 -10.62 -10.50
CA ILE A 35 18.14 -10.20 -9.10
C ILE A 35 16.81 -9.78 -8.47
N PRO A 36 16.71 -9.74 -7.13
CA PRO A 36 15.56 -9.13 -6.46
C PRO A 36 15.33 -7.68 -6.91
N LEU A 37 14.06 -7.28 -6.90
CA LEU A 37 13.64 -5.93 -7.29
C LEU A 37 14.21 -4.90 -6.30
N THR A 38 14.88 -3.87 -6.80
CA THR A 38 15.43 -2.76 -6.00
C THR A 38 14.57 -1.52 -6.14
N GLY A 39 14.54 -0.69 -5.11
CA GLY A 39 13.81 0.58 -5.09
C GLY A 39 12.29 0.40 -4.99
N VAL A 40 11.82 -0.67 -4.36
CA VAL A 40 10.39 -0.85 -4.09
C VAL A 40 9.88 0.32 -3.25
N LEU A 41 8.68 0.79 -3.56
CA LEU A 41 8.03 1.90 -2.86
C LEU A 41 6.92 1.36 -1.96
N GLU A 42 6.99 1.69 -0.67
CA GLU A 42 5.91 1.45 0.29
C GLU A 42 4.99 2.66 0.36
N ALA A 43 3.67 2.44 0.46
CA ALA A 43 2.71 3.50 0.76
C ALA A 43 2.71 3.77 2.27
N VAL A 44 3.00 5.01 2.65
CA VAL A 44 3.06 5.47 4.04
C VAL A 44 1.86 6.38 4.31
N PHE A 45 1.07 6.00 5.31
CA PHE A 45 -0.14 6.69 5.72
C PHE A 45 0.08 7.50 6.99
N ASP A 46 -0.80 8.47 7.23
CA ASP A 46 -0.91 9.16 8.51
C ASP A 46 -1.66 8.26 9.51
N TYR A 47 -0.90 7.53 10.34
CA TYR A 47 -1.46 6.60 11.31
C TYR A 47 -2.18 7.30 12.47
N ASP A 48 -1.81 8.53 12.81
CA ASP A 48 -2.50 9.29 13.87
C ASP A 48 -3.90 9.72 13.40
N ALA A 49 -4.01 10.15 12.14
CA ALA A 49 -5.29 10.43 11.50
C ALA A 49 -6.15 9.16 11.37
N ILE A 50 -5.55 8.03 10.96
CA ILE A 50 -6.26 6.75 10.88
C ILE A 50 -6.76 6.31 12.26
N ALA A 51 -5.92 6.40 13.31
CA ALA A 51 -6.31 6.01 14.66
C ALA A 51 -7.53 6.81 15.16
N THR A 52 -7.63 8.07 14.75
CA THR A 52 -8.78 8.93 15.07
C THR A 52 -10.04 8.54 14.28
N ALA A 53 -9.90 8.14 13.02
CA ALA A 53 -11.01 7.82 12.13
C ALA A 53 -11.49 6.35 12.24
N PHE A 54 -10.64 5.44 12.72
CA PHE A 54 -10.91 4.01 12.70
C PHE A 54 -11.94 3.59 13.75
N ASN A 55 -13.02 2.97 13.29
CA ASN A 55 -14.05 2.39 14.16
C ASN A 55 -13.90 0.86 14.21
N GLN A 56 -13.63 0.31 15.40
CA GLN A 56 -13.42 -1.12 15.58
C GLN A 56 -14.69 -1.97 15.36
N ASP A 57 -15.87 -1.43 15.69
CA ASP A 57 -17.15 -2.14 15.51
C ASP A 57 -17.56 -2.19 14.04
N ARG A 58 -17.08 -1.23 13.24
CA ARG A 58 -17.39 -1.07 11.81
C ARG A 58 -16.14 -0.61 11.06
N PRO A 59 -15.15 -1.49 10.86
CA PRO A 59 -13.87 -1.11 10.29
C PRO A 59 -14.02 -0.69 8.83
N ASP A 60 -13.60 0.53 8.51
CA ASP A 60 -13.40 0.97 7.13
C ASP A 60 -11.97 0.62 6.69
N TRP A 61 -11.83 -0.49 5.97
CA TRP A 61 -10.53 -0.95 5.48
C TRP A 61 -9.94 -0.03 4.40
N ASN A 62 -10.73 0.86 3.79
CA ASN A 62 -10.22 1.83 2.83
C ASN A 62 -9.31 2.88 3.47
N LEU A 63 -9.34 3.02 4.80
CA LEU A 63 -8.41 3.88 5.53
C LEU A 63 -6.94 3.50 5.28
N PHE A 64 -6.67 2.23 4.95
CA PHE A 64 -5.34 1.67 4.67
C PHE A 64 -5.11 1.39 3.18
N CYS A 65 -5.98 1.88 2.28
CA CYS A 65 -5.90 1.59 0.86
C CYS A 65 -5.30 2.79 0.10
N PRO A 66 -4.18 2.62 -0.63
CA PRO A 66 -3.57 3.69 -1.43
C PRO A 66 -4.24 3.85 -2.81
N VAL A 67 -5.39 3.20 -3.04
CA VAL A 67 -6.10 3.19 -4.32
C VAL A 67 -7.53 3.65 -4.09
N GLU A 68 -7.96 4.66 -4.84
CA GLU A 68 -9.31 5.18 -4.78
C GLU A 68 -10.36 4.14 -5.21
N THR A 69 -11.53 4.19 -4.58
CA THR A 69 -12.61 3.20 -4.77
C THR A 69 -13.09 3.13 -6.22
N GLU A 70 -13.06 4.25 -6.97
CA GLU A 70 -13.42 4.27 -8.39
C GLU A 70 -12.52 3.40 -9.28
N PHE A 71 -11.30 3.06 -8.83
CA PHE A 71 -10.38 2.19 -9.56
C PHE A 71 -10.47 0.72 -9.13
N HIS A 72 -11.34 0.39 -8.17
CA HIS A 72 -11.52 -0.99 -7.73
C HIS A 72 -12.25 -1.79 -8.82
N PRO A 73 -11.85 -3.05 -9.08
CA PRO A 73 -12.60 -3.88 -10.01
C PRO A 73 -14.00 -4.16 -9.46
N PRO A 74 -15.03 -4.33 -10.32
CA PRO A 74 -16.40 -4.64 -9.91
C PRO A 74 -16.54 -6.13 -9.55
N LEU A 75 -15.67 -6.61 -8.65
CA LEU A 75 -15.62 -7.99 -8.19
C LEU A 75 -15.89 -8.02 -6.69
N PRO A 76 -16.71 -8.97 -6.19
CA PRO A 76 -16.83 -9.18 -4.76
C PRO A 76 -15.49 -9.68 -4.23
N VAL A 77 -14.91 -8.96 -3.28
CA VAL A 77 -13.64 -9.28 -2.62
C VAL A 77 -13.82 -9.25 -1.10
N GLY A 78 -12.97 -9.99 -0.37
CA GLY A 78 -13.05 -10.13 1.09
C GLY A 78 -14.00 -11.24 1.54
N ASN A 79 -14.21 -11.34 2.86
CA ASN A 79 -15.06 -12.34 3.52
C ASN A 79 -14.76 -13.79 3.14
N THR A 80 -13.50 -14.10 2.77
CA THR A 80 -13.07 -15.48 2.55
C THR A 80 -13.30 -16.29 3.84
N PRO A 81 -14.09 -17.38 3.82
CA PRO A 81 -14.39 -18.14 5.02
C PRO A 81 -13.12 -18.66 5.70
N MET A 82 -13.00 -18.45 7.01
CA MET A 82 -11.95 -19.06 7.80
C MET A 82 -12.33 -20.50 8.13
N ALA A 83 -11.60 -21.47 7.59
CA ALA A 83 -11.75 -22.87 7.94
C ALA A 83 -10.95 -23.18 9.21
N ARG A 84 -11.53 -23.97 10.13
CA ARG A 84 -10.73 -24.58 11.20
C ARG A 84 -9.91 -25.71 10.63
N VAL A 85 -8.61 -25.74 10.93
CA VAL A 85 -7.77 -26.91 10.72
C VAL A 85 -8.13 -27.92 11.80
N GLY A 86 -8.50 -29.16 11.41
CA GLY A 86 -8.79 -30.23 12.36
C GLY A 86 -7.55 -30.58 13.18
N SER A 87 -7.73 -30.73 14.49
CA SER A 87 -6.74 -31.26 15.44
C SER A 87 -6.48 -32.74 15.20
#